data_AF-A0ABD0PTL0-F1
#
_entry.id   AF-A0ABD0PTL0-F1
#
_cell.length_a   1.000
_cell.length_b   1.000
_cell.length_c   1.000
_cell.angle_alpha   90.00
_cell.angle_beta   90.00
_cell.angle_gamma   90.00
#
_symmetry.space_group_name_H-M   'P 1'
#
loop_
_entity.id
_entity.type
_entity.pdbx_description
1 polymer ?
#
loop_
_entity_poly.entity_id
_entity_poly.type
_entity_poly.pdbx_seq_one_letter_code
_entity_poly.pdbx_strand_id
1 'polypeptide(L)' 'TAAVLRRTVETLSLENLGERRLPYKISKHDSRHTHGGYFSIDFHASPKIVSELLDHLERDIDVLRPTVLKKDIELSKA' A
#
# COMPACT_ATOMS: atom_id res chain seq x y z
N THR A 1 11.68 -0.23 5.17
CA THR A 1 10.92 0.29 4.01
C THR A 1 11.65 0.21 2.67
N ALA A 2 12.85 0.75 2.44
CA ALA A 2 13.47 0.77 1.08
C ALA A 2 14.08 -0.56 0.56
N ALA A 3 14.35 -1.55 1.42
CA ALA A 3 15.15 -2.73 1.06
C ALA A 3 14.37 -3.84 0.33
N VAL A 4 13.04 -3.91 0.50
CA VAL A 4 12.21 -4.98 -0.09
C VAL A 4 11.83 -4.66 -1.54
N LEU A 5 11.54 -3.39 -1.85
CA LEU A 5 11.10 -2.97 -3.19
C LEU A 5 12.21 -3.05 -4.26
N ARG A 6 13.48 -2.85 -3.87
CA ARG A 6 14.61 -2.82 -4.81
C ARG A 6 14.95 -4.15 -5.46
N ARG A 7 14.53 -5.29 -4.90
CA ARG A 7 15.02 -6.60 -5.35
C ARG A 7 14.26 -7.19 -6.55
N THR A 8 13.02 -6.77 -6.81
CA THR A 8 12.10 -7.63 -7.58
C THR A 8 10.94 -6.92 -8.28
N VAL A 9 10.86 -5.59 -8.20
CA VAL A 9 9.77 -4.83 -8.84
C VAL A 9 10.25 -4.25 -10.17
N GLU A 10 9.68 -4.72 -11.27
CA GLU A 10 10.06 -4.30 -12.64
C GLU A 10 9.47 -2.94 -13.02
N THR A 11 8.31 -2.59 -12.47
CA THR A 11 7.65 -1.30 -12.69
C THR A 11 6.93 -0.92 -11.41
N LEU A 12 7.14 0.32 -10.95
CA LEU A 12 6.49 0.89 -9.78
C LEU A 12 5.96 2.27 -10.14
N SER A 13 4.64 2.42 -10.18
CA SER A 13 3.99 3.74 -10.27
C SER A 13 3.40 4.07 -8.91
N LEU A 14 3.74 5.23 -8.37
CA LEU A 14 3.25 5.72 -7.08
C LEU A 14 2.44 6.99 -7.31
N GLU A 15 1.16 6.94 -6.95
CA GLU A 15 0.25 8.07 -7.01
C GLU A 15 -0.14 8.51 -5.59
N ASN A 16 -0.03 9.81 -5.33
CA ASN A 16 -0.47 10.41 -4.08
C ASN A 16 -1.92 10.90 -4.25
N LEU A 17 -2.86 10.29 -3.53
CA LEU A 17 -4.29 10.63 -3.57
C LEU A 17 -4.67 11.74 -2.56
N GLY A 18 -3.68 12.21 -1.81
CA GLY A 18 -3.78 13.28 -0.83
C GLY A 18 -4.11 12.78 0.58
N GLU A 19 -4.00 13.71 1.53
CA GLU A 19 -4.43 13.50 2.91
C GLU A 19 -5.92 13.82 3.04
N ARG A 20 -6.68 12.90 3.64
CA ARG A 20 -8.11 13.06 3.85
C ARG A 20 -8.50 12.58 5.24
N ARG A 21 -9.64 13.07 5.72
CA ARG A 21 -10.26 12.53 6.92
C ARG A 21 -10.71 11.09 6.68
N LEU A 22 -10.39 10.20 7.60
CA LEU A 22 -10.77 8.80 7.52
C LEU A 22 -12.30 8.67 7.71
N PRO A 23 -12.97 7.73 7.00
CA PRO A 23 -14.41 7.50 7.18
C PRO A 23 -14.79 7.12 8.61
N TYR A 24 -13.87 6.49 9.35
CA TYR A 24 -14.01 6.14 10.76
C TYR A 24 -12.65 6.18 11.46
N LYS A 25 -12.67 6.17 12.79
CA LYS A 25 -11.46 6.17 13.62
C LYS A 25 -10.76 4.82 13.51
N ILE A 26 -9.49 4.82 13.11
CA ILE A 26 -8.66 3.61 13.06
C ILE A 26 -7.76 3.62 14.30
N SER A 27 -7.75 2.51 15.05
CA SER A 27 -6.80 2.32 16.15
C SER A 27 -5.74 1.32 15.69
N LYS A 28 -4.48 1.75 15.57
CA LYS A 28 -3.35 0.90 15.20
C LYS A 28 -2.09 1.43 15.87
N HIS A 29 -1.15 0.55 16.19
CA HIS A 29 0.12 0.91 16.83
C HIS A 29 -0.05 1.81 18.07
N ASP A 30 -1.01 1.46 18.94
CA ASP A 30 -1.34 2.18 20.17
C ASP A 30 -1.79 3.66 19.98
N SER A 31 -2.16 4.05 18.75
CA SER A 31 -2.66 5.38 18.44
C SER A 31 -4.03 5.32 17.75
N ARG A 32 -4.81 6.39 17.92
CA ARG A 32 -6.14 6.57 17.32
C ARG A 32 -6.08 7.64 16.24
N HIS A 33 -6.22 7.23 14.99
CA HIS A 33 -6.10 8.09 13.82
C HIS A 33 -7.47 8.52 13.29
N THR A 34 -7.58 9.79 12.91
CA THR A 34 -8.78 10.39 12.31
C THR A 34 -8.54 10.93 10.90
N HIS A 35 -7.27 11.10 10.52
CA HIS A 35 -6.80 11.55 9.22
C HIS A 35 -5.73 10.58 8.72
N GLY A 36 -5.57 10.50 7.41
CA GLY A 36 -4.54 9.66 6.79
C GLY A 36 -4.27 10.05 5.35
N GLY A 37 -3.03 9.85 4.93
CA GLY A 37 -2.62 9.94 3.53
C GLY A 37 -3.01 8.67 2.78
N TYR A 38 -3.56 8.84 1.57
CA TYR A 38 -3.87 7.74 0.68
C TYR A 38 -2.86 7.71 -0.46
N PHE A 39 -2.26 6.53 -0.68
CA PHE A 39 -1.29 6.31 -1.75
C PHE A 39 -1.73 5.08 -2.56
N SER A 40 -1.68 5.19 -3.88
CA SER A 40 -1.84 4.07 -4.79
C SER A 40 -0.48 3.66 -5.33
N ILE A 41 -0.17 2.36 -5.27
CA ILE A 41 1.09 1.83 -5.78
C ILE A 41 0.76 0.70 -6.74
N ASP A 42 1.02 0.94 -8.03
CA ASP A 42 0.97 -0.09 -9.05
C ASP A 42 2.35 -0.73 -9.15
N PHE A 43 2.41 -2.05 -8.98
CA PHE A 43 3.66 -2.79 -9.10
C PHE A 43 3.47 -4.15 -9.78
N HIS A 44 4.50 -4.58 -10.52
CA HIS A 44 4.59 -5.94 -11.07
C HIS A 44 5.62 -6.75 -10.26
N ALA A 45 5.19 -7.84 -9.64
CA ALA A 45 6.03 -8.68 -8.79
C ALA A 45 5.54 -10.14 -8.72
N SER A 46 6.42 -11.04 -8.27
CA SER A 46 6.06 -12.43 -8.01
C SER A 46 5.02 -12.55 -6.87
N PRO A 47 4.00 -13.42 -6.97
CA PRO A 47 2.98 -13.58 -5.93
C PRO A 47 3.53 -13.94 -4.54
N LYS A 48 4.68 -14.62 -4.48
CA LYS A 48 5.32 -15.01 -3.21
C LYS A 48 5.68 -13.79 -2.36
N ILE A 49 6.12 -12.70 -3.02
CA ILE A 49 6.62 -11.49 -2.37
C ILE A 49 5.48 -10.67 -1.76
N VAL A 50 4.26 -10.82 -2.26
CA VAL A 50 3.08 -10.09 -1.76
C VAL A 50 2.87 -10.36 -0.27
N SER A 51 3.05 -11.61 0.16
CA SER A 51 2.94 -11.99 1.58
C SER A 51 4.02 -11.31 2.43
N GLU A 52 5.29 -11.37 2.02
CA GLU A 52 6.41 -10.73 2.71
C GLU A 52 6.28 -9.20 2.78
N LEU A 53 5.76 -8.59 1.71
CA LEU A 53 5.52 -7.16 1.65
C LEU A 53 4.40 -6.74 2.60
N LEU A 54 3.29 -7.47 2.64
CA LEU A 54 2.20 -7.23 3.57
C LEU A 54 2.67 -7.36 5.03
N ASP A 55 3.43 -8.40 5.34
CA ASP A 55 4.01 -8.63 6.67
C ASP A 55 4.92 -7.47 7.10
N HIS A 56 5.68 -6.90 6.17
CA HIS A 56 6.54 -5.75 6.45
C HIS A 56 5.72 -4.48 6.73
N LEU A 57 4.71 -4.22 5.90
CA LEU A 57 3.84 -3.05 6.03
C LEU A 57 2.91 -3.12 7.26
N GLU A 58 2.57 -4.32 7.71
CA GLU A 58 1.75 -4.50 8.91
C GLU A 58 2.50 -4.05 10.17
N ARG A 59 3.81 -4.31 10.23
CA ARG A 59 4.70 -3.95 11.36
C ARG A 59 5.14 -2.49 11.33
N ASP A 60 4.97 -1.81 10.21
CA ASP A 60 5.36 -0.42 10.05
C ASP A 60 4.36 0.51 10.75
N ILE A 61 4.88 1.33 11.68
CA ILE A 61 4.09 2.21 12.55
C ILE A 61 3.39 3.32 11.75
N ASP A 62 4.00 3.74 10.64
CA ASP A 62 3.47 4.82 9.80
C ASP A 62 2.32 4.35 8.90
N VAL A 63 2.17 3.02 8.72
CA VAL A 63 1.17 2.44 7.83
C VAL A 63 -0.08 2.07 8.62
N LEU A 64 -1.18 2.78 8.37
CA LEU A 64 -2.46 2.51 9.04
C LEU A 64 -3.19 1.27 8.51
N ARG A 65 -3.21 1.07 7.20
CA ARG A 65 -3.89 -0.06 6.56
C ARG A 65 -3.25 -0.37 5.21
N PRO A 66 -2.43 -1.41 5.11
CA PRO A 66 -2.01 -1.91 3.82
C PRO A 66 -3.17 -2.67 3.16
N THR A 67 -3.32 -2.56 1.86
CA THR A 67 -4.26 -3.36 1.07
C THR A 67 -3.64 -3.62 -0.28
N VAL A 68 -3.59 -4.90 -0.68
CA VAL A 68 -3.12 -5.31 -2.00
C VAL A 68 -4.30 -5.95 -2.71
N LEU A 69 -4.62 -5.41 -3.87
CA LEU A 69 -5.68 -5.92 -4.74
C LEU A 69 -5.04 -6.41 -6.03
N LYS A 70 -5.61 -7.47 -6.61
CA LYS A 70 -5.26 -7.86 -7.96
C LYS A 70 -5.79 -6.78 -8.90
N LYS A 71 -4.90 -6.19 -9.69
CA LYS A 71 -5.32 -5.28 -10.76
C LYS A 71 -5.97 -6.12 -11.86
N ASP A 72 -7.28 -5.96 -12.05
CA ASP A 72 -7.96 -6.57 -13.19
C ASP A 72 -7.47 -5.88 -14.47
N ILE A 73 -7.11 -6.67 -15.48
CA ILE A 73 -6.49 -6.18 -16.73
C ILE A 73 -7.54 -5.60 -17.71
N GLU A 74 -8.82 -5.56 -17.34
CA GLU A 74 -9.88 -5.14 -18.25
C GLU A 74 -10.03 -3.61 -18.33
N LEU A 75 -9.63 -3.08 -19.50
CA LEU A 75 -9.83 -1.74 -20.05
C LEU A 75 -8.96 -0.57 -19.54
N SER A 76 -7.67 -0.58 -19.92
CA SER A 76 -7.09 0.63 -20.55
C SER A 76 -7.27 0.55 -22.07
N LYS A 77 -8.53 0.56 -22.52
CA LYS A 77 -8.88 0.89 -23.92
C LYS A 77 -9.75 2.14 -23.86
N ALA A 78 -9.11 3.28 -24.02
CA ALA A 78 -9.67 4.53 -24.53
C ALA A 78 -8.51 5.38 -25.05
#